data_AF-A0A2M8Q738-F1
#
_entry.id   AF-A0A2M8Q738-F1
#
_cell.length_a   1.000
_cell.length_b   1.000
_cell.length_c   1.000
_cell.angle_alpha   90.00
_cell.angle_beta   90.00
_cell.angle_gamma   90.00
#
_symmetry.space_group_name_H-M   'P 1'
#
loop_
_entity.id
_entity.type
_entity.pdbx_description
1 polymer ?
#
loop_
_entity_poly.entity_id
_entity_poly.type
_entity_poly.pdbx_seq_one_letter_code
_entity_poly.pdbx_strand_id
1 'polypeptide(L)'
;LWANVRRHLLMFNVFGDPNGRHNLPGNPMLDAVTAPLLVVGAAYALRRMAQPAYLFLLLWMLFGLMGGALSLDFEAPQSLRANAALPVAYILAALPLATLSRAWMLAAGRYYPQALRAPAFLLAIAVIDLNAYTYFVRQAN
;
A
#
# COMPACT_ATOMS: atom_id res chain seq x y z
N LEU A 1 11.04 -8.53 -18.80
CA LEU A 1 11.71 -8.06 -17.55
C LEU A 1 11.37 -6.62 -17.10
N TRP A 2 11.94 -5.54 -17.68
CA TRP A 2 11.69 -4.16 -17.21
C TRP A 2 10.19 -3.76 -17.22
N ALA A 3 9.45 -4.21 -18.24
CA ALA A 3 8.00 -4.03 -18.31
C ALA A 3 7.26 -4.73 -17.15
N ASN A 4 7.68 -5.92 -16.75
CA ASN A 4 7.09 -6.63 -15.60
C ASN A 4 7.37 -5.92 -14.29
N VAL A 5 8.60 -5.45 -14.07
CA VAL A 5 8.96 -4.70 -12.86
C VAL A 5 8.08 -3.46 -12.75
N ARG A 6 7.92 -2.70 -13.85
CA ARG A 6 7.02 -1.54 -13.88
C ARG A 6 5.58 -1.92 -13.56
N ARG A 7 5.05 -2.99 -14.16
CA ARG A 7 3.68 -3.46 -13.89
C ARG A 7 3.47 -3.86 -12.43
N HIS A 8 4.42 -4.57 -11.82
CA HIS A 8 4.34 -4.96 -10.41
C HIS A 8 4.48 -3.77 -9.45
N LEU A 9 5.29 -2.75 -9.78
CA LEU A 9 5.34 -1.52 -8.98
C LEU A 9 4.03 -0.72 -9.08
N LEU A 10 3.41 -0.69 -10.26
CA LEU A 10 2.16 0.04 -10.50
C LEU A 10 0.91 -0.74 -10.03
N MET A 11 1.04 -2.02 -9.68
CA MET A 11 -0.12 -2.87 -9.38
C MET A 11 -0.95 -2.40 -8.18
N PHE A 12 -0.30 -1.71 -7.25
CA PHE A 12 -0.95 -1.16 -6.06
C PHE A 12 -1.76 0.11 -6.35
N ASN A 13 -1.43 0.87 -7.40
CA ASN A 13 -1.98 2.21 -7.62
C ASN A 13 -2.74 2.38 -8.94
N VAL A 14 -2.37 1.65 -9.99
CA VAL A 14 -2.85 1.92 -11.37
C VAL A 14 -3.50 0.72 -12.03
N PHE A 15 -2.82 -0.42 -12.11
CA PHE A 15 -3.32 -1.60 -12.83
C PHE A 15 -2.90 -2.89 -12.15
N GLY A 16 -3.85 -3.58 -11.52
CA GLY A 16 -3.58 -4.81 -10.78
C GLY A 16 -3.64 -6.08 -11.63
N ASP A 17 -3.73 -7.21 -10.93
CA ASP A 17 -3.78 -8.54 -11.53
C ASP A 17 -5.00 -8.70 -12.46
N PRO A 18 -4.83 -9.12 -13.73
CA PRO A 18 -5.95 -9.35 -14.64
C PRO A 18 -6.75 -10.63 -14.29
N ASN A 19 -6.22 -11.50 -13.43
CA ASN A 19 -6.88 -12.74 -13.05
C ASN A 19 -7.99 -12.49 -12.01
N GLY A 20 -9.25 -12.68 -12.43
CA GLY A 20 -10.44 -12.52 -11.60
C GLY A 20 -10.49 -13.40 -10.34
N ARG A 21 -9.64 -14.43 -10.24
CA ARG A 21 -9.52 -15.27 -9.04
C ARG A 21 -8.75 -14.59 -7.91
N HIS A 22 -7.97 -13.56 -8.21
CA HIS A 22 -7.12 -12.90 -7.22
C HIS A 22 -7.65 -11.53 -6.80
N ASN A 23 -8.29 -10.79 -7.71
CA ASN A 23 -9.03 -9.55 -7.43
C ASN A 23 -9.91 -9.19 -8.65
N LEU A 24 -10.63 -8.07 -8.57
CA LEU A 24 -11.28 -7.44 -9.72
C LEU A 24 -10.27 -7.25 -10.86
N PRO A 25 -10.50 -7.87 -12.03
CA PRO A 25 -9.57 -7.85 -13.15
C PRO A 25 -9.11 -6.42 -13.50
N GLY A 26 -7.79 -6.20 -13.45
CA GLY A 26 -7.16 -4.94 -13.85
C GLY A 26 -7.37 -3.75 -12.91
N ASN A 27 -8.17 -3.89 -11.84
CA ASN A 27 -8.29 -2.85 -10.82
C ASN A 27 -7.02 -2.80 -9.95
N PRO A 28 -6.63 -1.63 -9.42
CA PRO A 28 -5.53 -1.53 -8.46
C PRO A 28 -5.72 -2.45 -7.25
N MET A 29 -4.61 -2.97 -6.72
CA MET A 29 -4.64 -3.88 -5.56
C MET A 29 -4.92 -3.17 -4.23
N LEU A 30 -4.74 -1.85 -4.15
CA LEU A 30 -5.09 -1.05 -2.99
C LEU A 30 -6.23 -0.08 -3.33
N ASP A 31 -7.01 0.28 -2.32
CA ASP A 31 -8.06 1.28 -2.44
C ASP A 31 -7.49 2.70 -2.64
N ALA A 32 -8.37 3.63 -3.03
CA ALA A 32 -8.00 5.01 -3.37
C ALA A 32 -7.40 5.83 -2.20
N VAL A 33 -7.51 5.34 -0.96
CA VAL A 33 -6.91 5.98 0.23
C VAL A 33 -5.57 5.33 0.57
N THR A 34 -5.51 3.99 0.60
CA THR A 34 -4.28 3.27 0.96
C THR A 34 -3.20 3.40 -0.12
N ALA A 35 -3.58 3.44 -1.40
CA ALA A 35 -2.67 3.59 -2.53
C ALA A 35 -1.79 4.86 -2.46
N PRO A 36 -2.32 6.09 -2.35
CA PRO A 36 -1.50 7.29 -2.23
C PRO A 36 -0.67 7.31 -0.94
N LEU A 37 -1.18 6.76 0.16
CA LEU A 37 -0.43 6.64 1.42
C LEU A 37 0.82 5.77 1.25
N LEU A 38 0.71 4.65 0.51
CA LEU A 38 1.87 3.83 0.14
C LEU A 38 2.92 4.66 -0.62
N VAL A 39 2.52 5.49 -1.58
CA VAL A 39 3.45 6.33 -2.36
C VAL A 39 4.17 7.33 -1.46
N VAL A 40 3.43 8.02 -0.58
CA VAL A 40 4.02 8.98 0.37
C VAL A 40 4.95 8.27 1.36
N GLY A 41 4.56 7.11 1.86
CA GLY A 41 5.37 6.28 2.74
C GLY A 41 6.66 5.78 2.11
N ALA A 42 6.58 5.30 0.86
CA ALA A 42 7.74 4.89 0.08
C ALA A 42 8.70 6.08 -0.17
N ALA A 43 8.17 7.24 -0.55
CA ALA A 43 8.97 8.45 -0.73
C ALA A 43 9.66 8.89 0.58
N TYR A 44 8.97 8.76 1.71
CA TYR A 44 9.53 9.04 3.03
C TYR A 44 10.64 8.04 3.40
N ALA A 45 10.43 6.74 3.16
CA ALA A 45 11.43 5.70 3.40
C ALA A 45 12.67 5.89 2.50
N LEU A 46 12.48 6.23 1.22
CA LEU A 46 13.57 6.56 0.29
C LEU A 46 14.42 7.73 0.78
N ARG A 47 13.78 8.82 1.24
CA ARG A 47 14.51 9.97 1.82
C ARG A 47 15.33 9.60 3.05
N ARG A 48 15.02 8.50 3.72
CA ARG A 48 15.69 8.04 4.94
C ARG A 48 16.37 6.69 4.77
N MET A 49 16.68 6.28 3.53
CA MET A 49 17.28 4.99 3.23
C MET A 49 18.64 4.75 3.92
N ALA A 50 19.32 5.81 4.36
CA ALA A 50 20.55 5.68 5.16
C ALA A 50 20.30 5.05 6.55
N GLN A 51 19.06 5.03 7.04
CA GLN A 51 18.71 4.36 8.29
C GLN A 51 18.34 2.89 7.98
N PRO A 52 18.95 1.91 8.66
CA PRO A 52 18.76 0.49 8.35
C PRO A 52 17.30 0.03 8.32
N ALA A 53 16.45 0.58 9.19
CA ALA A 53 15.02 0.25 9.23
C ALA A 53 14.29 0.61 7.94
N TYR A 54 14.51 1.80 7.37
CA TYR A 54 13.86 2.20 6.11
C TYR A 54 14.47 1.47 4.92
N LEU A 55 15.77 1.23 4.93
CA LEU A 55 16.42 0.40 3.91
C LEU A 55 15.82 -1.01 3.88
N PHE A 56 15.63 -1.60 5.06
CA PHE A 56 14.99 -2.92 5.18
C PHE A 56 13.58 -2.93 4.59
N LEU A 57 12.75 -1.91 4.85
CA LEU A 57 11.41 -1.82 4.25
C LEU A 57 11.46 -1.70 2.71
N LEU A 58 12.38 -0.92 2.17
CA LEU A 58 12.55 -0.78 0.73
C LEU A 58 13.03 -2.08 0.08
N LEU A 59 13.99 -2.76 0.70
CA LEU A 59 14.48 -4.05 0.25
C LEU A 59 13.41 -5.13 0.37
N TRP A 60 12.65 -5.17 1.46
CA TRP A 60 11.54 -6.11 1.62
C TRP A 60 10.48 -5.88 0.54
N MET A 61 10.12 -4.63 0.23
CA MET A 61 9.23 -4.35 -0.91
C MET A 61 9.82 -4.89 -2.21
N LEU A 62 11.10 -4.64 -2.49
CA LEU A 62 11.76 -5.13 -3.70
C LEU A 62 11.75 -6.66 -3.78
N PHE A 63 12.25 -7.35 -2.75
CA PHE A 63 12.34 -8.81 -2.69
C PHE A 63 10.95 -9.49 -2.64
N GLY A 64 9.97 -8.88 -1.98
CA GLY A 64 8.59 -9.36 -1.95
C GLY A 64 7.91 -9.31 -3.32
N LEU A 65 8.32 -8.37 -4.18
CA LEU A 65 7.83 -8.26 -5.56
C LEU A 65 8.60 -9.16 -6.54
N MET A 66 9.81 -9.61 -6.20
CA MET A 66 10.64 -10.43 -7.10
C MET A 66 9.95 -11.74 -7.49
N GLY A 67 9.18 -12.35 -6.59
CA GLY A 67 8.43 -13.58 -6.87
C GLY A 67 7.48 -13.46 -8.07
N GLY A 68 6.83 -12.29 -8.22
CA GLY A 68 6.00 -11.97 -9.39
C GLY A 68 6.79 -11.38 -10.56
N ALA A 69 7.71 -10.46 -10.27
CA ALA A 69 8.45 -9.71 -11.29
C ALA A 69 9.42 -10.56 -12.13
N LEU A 70 9.98 -11.62 -11.54
CA LEU A 70 10.85 -12.60 -12.21
C LEU A 70 10.07 -13.79 -12.80
N SER A 71 8.74 -13.78 -12.67
CA SER A 71 7.87 -14.80 -13.23
C SER A 71 7.50 -14.50 -14.70
N LEU A 72 6.57 -15.28 -15.24
CA LEU A 72 6.18 -15.25 -16.66
C LEU A 72 5.56 -13.90 -17.08
N ASP A 73 6.08 -13.32 -18.16
CA ASP A 73 5.70 -11.98 -18.67
C ASP A 73 4.21 -11.87 -19.08
N PHE A 74 3.54 -12.98 -19.41
CA PHE A 74 2.12 -12.97 -19.82
C PHE A 74 1.12 -13.01 -18.64
N GLU A 75 1.57 -13.41 -17.45
CA GLU A 75 0.74 -13.43 -16.22
C GLU A 75 0.95 -12.17 -15.37
N ALA A 76 1.81 -11.24 -15.82
CA ALA A 76 2.18 -10.06 -15.05
C ALA A 76 1.16 -8.90 -15.20
N PRO A 77 0.76 -8.24 -14.09
CA PRO A 77 1.17 -8.49 -12.71
C PRO A 77 0.40 -9.64 -12.06
N GLN A 78 1.07 -10.45 -11.24
CA GLN A 78 0.39 -11.53 -10.51
C GLN A 78 0.48 -11.30 -9.00
N SER A 79 -0.66 -11.05 -8.37
CA SER A 79 -0.74 -10.69 -6.96
C SER A 79 -0.37 -11.86 -6.03
N LEU A 80 -0.69 -13.10 -6.41
CA LEU A 80 -0.39 -14.29 -5.60
C LEU A 80 1.12 -14.52 -5.43
N ARG A 81 1.93 -14.38 -6.49
CA ARG A 81 3.39 -14.51 -6.41
C ARG A 81 4.06 -13.28 -5.79
N ALA A 82 3.37 -12.15 -5.74
CA ALA A 82 3.81 -10.92 -5.07
C ALA A 82 3.21 -10.73 -3.66
N ASN A 83 2.55 -11.76 -3.10
CA ASN A 83 1.86 -11.69 -1.81
C ASN A 83 2.81 -11.37 -0.64
N ALA A 84 4.09 -11.75 -0.77
CA ALA A 84 5.14 -11.39 0.18
C ALA A 84 5.38 -9.88 0.32
N ALA A 85 4.93 -9.07 -0.66
CA ALA A 85 5.00 -7.61 -0.61
C ALA A 85 3.83 -6.95 0.16
N LEU A 86 2.74 -7.68 0.47
CA LEU A 86 1.59 -7.10 1.16
C LEU A 86 1.93 -6.50 2.53
N PRO A 87 2.64 -7.20 3.45
CA PRO A 87 2.89 -6.67 4.78
C PRO A 87 3.67 -5.35 4.73
N VAL A 88 4.71 -5.30 3.91
CA VAL A 88 5.54 -4.11 3.74
C VAL A 88 4.80 -2.97 3.02
N ALA A 89 3.89 -3.28 2.10
CA ALA A 89 3.02 -2.27 1.49
C ALA A 89 2.16 -1.57 2.55
N TYR A 90 1.53 -2.33 3.46
CA TYR A 90 0.72 -1.75 4.54
C TYR A 90 1.57 -1.01 5.58
N ILE A 91 2.76 -1.49 5.92
CA ILE A 91 3.70 -0.77 6.81
C ILE A 91 4.09 0.57 6.18
N LEU A 92 4.44 0.59 4.89
CA LEU A 92 4.76 1.83 4.19
C LEU A 92 3.54 2.76 4.10
N ALA A 93 2.34 2.25 3.84
CA ALA A 93 1.12 3.06 3.84
C ALA A 93 0.77 3.65 5.22
N ALA A 94 1.08 2.94 6.31
CA ALA A 94 0.87 3.44 7.67
C ALA A 94 1.92 4.48 8.11
N LEU A 95 3.10 4.48 7.48
CA LEU A 95 4.25 5.29 7.90
C LEU A 95 3.99 6.82 7.91
N PRO A 96 3.32 7.42 6.91
CA PRO A 96 2.95 8.84 6.95
C PRO A 96 2.01 9.16 8.12
N LEU A 97 1.03 8.28 8.39
CA LEU A 97 0.07 8.45 9.49
C LEU A 97 0.77 8.37 10.85
N ALA A 98 1.68 7.41 11.02
CA ALA A 98 2.50 7.28 12.23
C ALA A 98 3.44 8.47 12.43
N THR A 99 3.99 9.02 11.34
CA THR A 99 4.85 10.21 11.41
C THR A 99 4.03 11.45 11.79
N LEU A 100 2.85 11.61 11.21
CA LEU A 100 1.92 12.70 11.54
C LEU A 100 1.45 12.62 12.99
N SER A 101 1.08 11.42 13.46
CA SER A 101 0.63 11.24 14.85
C SER A 101 1.75 11.55 15.85
N ARG A 102 2.98 11.12 15.56
CA ARG A 102 4.14 11.47 16.37
C ARG A 102 4.43 12.96 16.38
N ALA A 103 4.38 13.63 15.23
CA ALA A 103 4.57 15.07 15.14
C ALA A 103 3.49 15.83 15.94
N TRP A 104 2.23 15.40 15.87
CA TRP A 104 1.14 15.97 16.66
C TRP A 104 1.38 15.81 18.16
N MET A 105 1.75 14.62 18.62
CA MET A 105 2.02 14.36 20.03
C MET A 105 3.12 15.27 20.58
N LEU A 106 4.15 15.56 19.78
CA LEU A 106 5.25 16.44 20.17
C LEU A 106 4.87 17.94 20.15
N ALA A 107 4.00 18.37 19.23
CA ALA A 107 3.67 19.79 19.06
C ALA A 107 2.44 20.23 19.87
N ALA A 108 1.32 19.52 19.72
CA ALA A 108 0.00 19.92 20.24
C ALA A 108 -0.65 18.86 21.13
N GLY A 109 -0.06 17.66 21.24
CA GLY A 109 -0.64 16.53 21.97
C GLY A 109 -0.89 16.80 23.46
N ARG A 110 -0.12 17.71 24.08
CA ARG A 110 -0.37 18.15 25.46
C ARG A 110 -1.71 18.88 25.62
N TYR A 111 -2.10 19.67 24.62
CA TYR A 111 -3.33 20.46 24.65
C TYR A 111 -4.51 19.69 24.05
N TYR A 112 -4.26 18.90 23.00
CA TYR A 112 -5.29 18.20 22.23
C TYR A 112 -4.92 16.73 22.01
N PRO A 113 -4.86 15.89 23.08
CA PRO A 113 -4.40 14.50 22.99
C PRO A 113 -5.33 13.60 22.17
N GLN A 114 -6.59 14.01 21.97
CA GLN A 114 -7.60 13.20 21.28
C GLN A 114 -7.95 13.71 19.87
N ALA A 115 -7.36 14.82 19.42
CA ALA A 115 -7.73 15.46 18.15
C ALA A 115 -7.57 14.55 16.93
N LEU A 116 -6.67 13.57 16.98
CA LEU A 116 -6.46 12.62 15.90
C LEU A 116 -7.41 11.41 15.91
N ARG A 117 -8.20 11.20 16.97
CA ARG A 117 -9.09 10.04 17.08
C ARG A 117 -10.22 10.08 16.06
N ALA A 118 -10.93 11.21 15.98
CA ALA A 118 -12.01 11.40 15.03
C ALA A 118 -11.54 11.24 13.56
N PRO A 119 -10.49 11.93 13.08
CA PRO A 119 -10.04 11.75 11.70
C PRO A 119 -9.48 10.35 11.44
N ALA A 120 -8.80 9.72 12.41
CA ALA A 120 -8.35 8.33 12.26
C ALA A 120 -9.53 7.36 12.14
N PHE A 121 -10.59 7.57 12.93
CA PHE A 121 -11.81 6.77 12.85
C PHE A 121 -12.53 6.96 11.51
N LEU A 122 -12.72 8.20 11.06
CA LEU A 122 -13.32 8.50 9.75
C LEU A 122 -12.51 7.90 8.60
N LEU A 123 -11.17 7.96 8.68
CA LEU A 123 -10.28 7.33 7.70
C LEU A 123 -10.46 5.81 7.67
N ALA A 124 -10.55 5.17 8.84
CA ALA A 124 -10.78 3.74 8.94
C ALA A 124 -12.13 3.33 8.35
N ILE A 125 -13.20 4.08 8.65
CA ILE A 125 -14.52 3.86 8.05
C ILE A 125 -14.45 4.02 6.53
N ALA A 126 -13.83 5.07 6.02
CA ALA A 126 -13.69 5.28 4.57
C ALA A 126 -12.97 4.11 3.87
N VAL A 127 -11.88 3.59 4.46
CA VAL A 127 -11.16 2.43 3.92
C VAL A 127 -12.03 1.17 3.95
N ILE A 128 -12.75 0.92 5.05
CA ILE A 128 -13.67 -0.21 5.18
C ILE A 128 -14.77 -0.13 4.13
N ASP A 129 -15.43 1.02 4.00
CA ASP A 129 -16.53 1.24 3.07
C ASP A 129 -16.08 1.06 1.61
N LEU A 130 -14.91 1.59 1.23
CA LEU A 130 -14.35 1.43 -0.11
C LEU A 130 -14.09 -0.04 -0.45
N ASN A 131 -13.51 -0.80 0.48
CA ASN A 131 -13.21 -2.20 0.28
C ASN A 131 -14.49 -3.06 0.31
N ALA A 132 -15.44 -2.76 1.19
CA ALA A 132 -16.74 -3.42 1.25
C ALA A 132 -17.55 -3.20 -0.04
N TYR A 133 -17.61 -1.96 -0.54
CA TYR A 133 -18.25 -1.67 -1.82
C TYR A 133 -17.57 -2.41 -2.98
N THR A 134 -16.24 -2.45 -2.98
CA THR A 134 -15.47 -3.16 -4.01
C THR A 134 -15.79 -4.66 -4.00
N TYR A 135 -15.78 -5.28 -2.82
CA TYR A 135 -16.01 -6.72 -2.67
C TYR A 135 -17.48 -7.12 -2.89
N PHE A 136 -18.43 -6.42 -2.26
CA PHE A 136 -19.84 -6.82 -2.27
C PHE A 136 -20.64 -6.26 -3.45
N VAL A 137 -20.22 -5.14 -4.04
CA VAL A 137 -20.94 -4.50 -5.15
C VAL A 137 -20.20 -4.68 -6.47
N ARG A 138 -18.91 -4.32 -6.54
CA ARG A 138 -18.19 -4.38 -7.81
C ARG A 138 -17.82 -5.80 -8.23
N GLN A 139 -17.42 -6.66 -7.30
CA GLN A 139 -17.02 -8.03 -7.62
C GLN A 139 -18.21 -8.99 -7.79
N ALA A 140 -19.39 -8.63 -7.28
CA ALA A 140 -20.61 -9.42 -7.39
C ALA A 140 -21.41 -9.18 -8.68
N ASN A 141 -21.16 -8.05 -9.38
CA ASN A 141 -21.79 -7.66 -10.65
C ASN A 141 -20.84 -7.86 -11.82
#